data_AF-A0A7V9U4R1-F1
#
_entry.id   AF-A0A7V9U4R1-F1
#
_cell.length_a   1.000
_cell.length_b   1.000
_cell.length_c   1.000
_cell.angle_alpha   90.00
_cell.angle_beta   90.00
_cell.angle_gamma   90.00
#
_symmetry.space_group_name_H-M   'P 1'
#
loop_
_entity.id
_entity.type
_entity.pdbx_description
1 polymer ?
#
loop_
_entity_poly.entity_id
_entity_poly.type
_entity_poly.pdbx_seq_one_letter_code
_entity_poly.pdbx_strand_id
1 'polypeptide(L)'
;MTEAPQAPITLASIAGKWNVNVMGESSDSVVATNVTTFTEDPAGSSFRFPGGPAIPIRNVTVSGDSITYEAGPFASAVRKGMTVSNRVAVTLLDGNVVGNVRARYQTQGADTVRQFRIAGTRAQ
;
A
#
# COMPACT_ATOMS: atom_id res chain seq x y z
N MET A 1 -26.07 9.25 12.45
CA MET A 1 -25.25 10.10 11.57
C MET A 1 -24.96 9.26 10.35
N THR A 2 -25.52 9.61 9.20
CA THR A 2 -25.37 8.82 7.97
C THR A 2 -24.18 9.40 7.21
N GLU A 3 -23.12 8.63 7.05
CA GLU A 3 -21.94 9.00 6.26
C GLU A 3 -22.39 9.19 4.80
N ALA A 4 -21.99 10.31 4.18
CA ALA A 4 -22.30 10.54 2.77
C ALA A 4 -21.59 9.48 1.91
N PRO A 5 -22.22 8.95 0.84
CA PRO A 5 -21.57 7.98 -0.02
C PRO A 5 -20.25 8.56 -0.55
N GLN A 6 -19.13 7.89 -0.25
CA GLN A 6 -17.83 8.29 -0.80
C GLN A 6 -17.90 8.14 -2.32
N ALA A 7 -17.44 9.17 -3.05
CA ALA A 7 -17.41 9.12 -4.50
C ALA A 7 -16.57 7.92 -4.98
N PRO A 8 -16.95 7.25 -6.08
CA PRO A 8 -16.17 6.14 -6.61
C PRO A 8 -14.71 6.55 -6.85
N ILE A 9 -13.79 5.71 -6.40
CA ILE A 9 -12.35 5.94 -6.61
C ILE A 9 -11.98 5.54 -8.03
N THR A 10 -11.03 6.25 -8.64
CA THR A 10 -10.51 5.92 -9.97
C THR A 10 -8.98 5.91 -9.93
N LEU A 11 -8.34 5.28 -10.91
CA LEU A 11 -6.88 5.36 -11.02
C LEU A 11 -6.41 6.80 -11.22
N ALA A 12 -7.18 7.61 -11.95
CA ALA A 12 -6.91 9.03 -12.13
C ALA A 12 -6.99 9.83 -10.82
N SER A 13 -7.95 9.52 -9.93
CA SER A 13 -8.08 10.26 -8.67
C SER A 13 -6.90 10.03 -7.72
N ILE A 14 -6.25 8.86 -7.80
CA ILE A 14 -5.06 8.55 -7.00
C ILE A 14 -3.73 8.70 -7.76
N ALA A 15 -3.75 8.94 -9.07
CA ALA A 15 -2.54 9.05 -9.89
C ALA A 15 -1.61 10.13 -9.35
N GLY A 16 -0.30 9.84 -9.27
CA GLY A 16 0.74 10.69 -8.73
C GLY A 16 1.57 10.01 -7.63
N LYS A 17 2.41 10.80 -6.96
CA LYS A 17 3.32 10.33 -5.91
C LYS A 17 2.75 10.55 -4.52
N TRP A 18 2.99 9.60 -3.63
CA TRP A 18 2.49 9.57 -2.26
C TRP A 18 3.60 9.22 -1.28
N ASN A 19 3.76 10.02 -0.23
CA ASN A 19 4.59 9.68 0.92
C ASN A 19 3.75 8.82 1.88
N VAL A 20 4.07 7.54 1.99
CA VAL A 20 3.27 6.56 2.73
C VAL A 20 3.98 6.14 4.01
N ASN A 21 3.26 6.27 5.12
CA ASN A 21 3.61 5.68 6.40
C ASN A 21 2.93 4.32 6.55
N VAL A 22 3.70 3.30 6.92
CA VAL A 22 3.21 1.96 7.27
C VAL A 22 3.22 1.85 8.79
N MET A 23 2.08 1.53 9.38
CA MET A 23 1.84 1.50 10.82
C MET A 23 1.38 0.11 11.27
N GLY A 24 1.56 -0.19 12.55
CA GLY A 24 0.99 -1.41 13.15
C GLY A 24 -0.53 -1.46 12.98
N GLU A 25 -1.11 -2.67 12.90
CA GLU A 25 -2.56 -2.85 12.82
C GLU A 25 -3.30 -2.11 13.94
N SER A 26 -2.85 -2.29 15.19
CA SER A 26 -3.46 -1.69 16.39
C SER A 26 -2.59 -0.58 17.02
N SER A 27 -1.72 0.06 16.25
CA SER A 27 -0.80 1.09 16.77
C SER A 27 -0.49 2.11 15.68
N ASP A 28 -0.41 3.39 16.04
CA ASP A 28 0.00 4.46 15.13
C ASP A 28 1.53 4.57 14.99
N SER A 29 2.29 3.66 15.63
CA SER A 29 3.74 3.61 15.45
C SER A 29 4.10 3.28 14.00
N VAL A 30 4.84 4.18 13.37
CA VAL A 30 5.38 4.00 12.01
C VAL A 30 6.50 2.96 12.05
N VAL A 31 6.32 1.88 11.30
CA VAL A 31 7.28 0.76 11.20
C VAL A 31 8.06 0.77 9.88
N ALA A 32 7.57 1.49 8.87
CA ALA A 32 8.27 1.73 7.61
C ALA A 32 7.68 2.95 6.89
N THR A 33 8.46 3.57 6.01
CA THR A 33 7.99 4.61 5.09
C THR A 33 8.35 4.24 3.66
N ASN A 34 7.55 4.67 2.69
CA ASN A 34 7.87 4.51 1.27
C ASN A 34 7.30 5.66 0.44
N VAL A 35 7.79 5.80 -0.78
CA VAL A 35 7.15 6.62 -1.80
C VAL A 35 6.43 5.70 -2.77
N THR A 36 5.12 5.84 -2.89
CA THR A 36 4.29 5.11 -3.86
C THR A 36 3.94 6.02 -5.03
N THR A 37 4.13 5.54 -6.25
CA THR A 37 3.72 6.20 -7.49
C THR A 37 2.57 5.39 -8.09
N PHE A 38 1.38 5.99 -8.12
CA PHE A 38 0.24 5.47 -8.86
C PHE A 38 0.14 6.16 -10.22
N THR A 39 -0.30 5.42 -11.22
CA THR A 39 -0.44 5.87 -12.61
C THR A 39 -1.83 5.51 -13.12
N GLU A 40 -2.31 6.21 -14.15
CA GLU A 40 -3.59 5.88 -14.80
C GLU A 40 -3.54 4.54 -15.52
N ASP A 41 -2.38 4.18 -16.10
CA ASP A 41 -2.07 2.81 -16.51
C ASP A 41 -1.49 2.05 -15.31
N PRO A 42 -2.20 1.07 -14.73
CA PRO A 42 -1.75 0.37 -13.52
C PRO A 42 -0.42 -0.38 -13.70
N ALA A 43 0.00 -0.71 -14.92
CA ALA A 43 1.28 -1.37 -15.18
C ALA A 43 2.49 -0.46 -14.86
N GLY A 44 2.31 0.86 -14.85
CA GLY A 44 3.34 1.85 -14.52
C GLY A 44 3.49 2.13 -13.02
N SER A 45 2.65 1.54 -12.17
CA SER A 45 2.62 1.84 -10.74
C SER A 45 3.71 1.08 -9.97
N SER A 46 4.32 1.74 -8.99
CA SER A 46 5.37 1.15 -8.16
C SER A 46 5.51 1.86 -6.82
N PHE A 47 6.20 1.24 -5.84
CA PHE A 47 6.63 1.94 -4.64
C PHE A 47 8.10 1.65 -4.33
N ARG A 48 8.71 2.52 -3.53
CA ARG A 48 10.13 2.45 -3.20
C ARG A 48 10.35 2.80 -1.74
N PHE A 49 11.09 1.96 -1.01
CA PHE A 49 11.61 2.31 0.31
C PHE A 49 12.82 3.25 0.19
N PRO A 50 13.11 4.09 1.20
CA PRO A 50 14.29 4.96 1.20
C PRO A 50 15.57 4.19 0.82
N GLY A 51 16.24 4.63 -0.24
CA GLY A 51 17.46 3.99 -0.76
C GLY A 51 17.30 2.63 -1.46
N GLY A 52 16.12 2.01 -1.45
CA GLY A 52 15.87 0.69 -2.06
C GLY A 52 15.64 0.72 -3.58
N PRO A 53 15.37 -0.41 -4.24
CA PRO A 53 14.88 -0.42 -5.62
C PRO A 53 13.38 -0.08 -5.70
N ALA A 54 12.88 0.27 -6.89
CA ALA A 54 11.44 0.36 -7.14
C ALA A 54 10.82 -1.05 -7.19
N ILE A 55 9.67 -1.21 -6.54
CA ILE A 55 8.92 -2.46 -6.44
C ILE A 55 7.64 -2.29 -7.27
N PRO A 56 7.43 -3.06 -8.34
CA PRO A 56 6.24 -2.96 -9.17
C PRO A 56 4.97 -3.32 -8.41
N ILE A 57 3.91 -2.54 -8.63
CA ILE A 57 2.55 -2.86 -8.22
C ILE A 57 1.89 -3.69 -9.33
N ARG A 58 1.11 -4.70 -8.96
CA ARG A 58 0.45 -5.65 -9.87
C ARG A 58 -0.98 -5.91 -9.40
N ASN A 59 -1.77 -6.56 -10.26
CA ASN A 59 -3.14 -7.02 -9.92
C ASN A 59 -4.01 -5.89 -9.36
N VAL A 60 -3.97 -4.72 -10.00
CA VAL A 60 -4.74 -3.55 -9.58
C VAL A 60 -6.20 -3.72 -9.99
N THR A 61 -7.10 -3.63 -9.01
CA THR A 61 -8.55 -3.72 -9.20
C THR A 61 -9.21 -2.54 -8.51
N VAL A 62 -10.08 -1.84 -9.24
CA VAL A 62 -10.96 -0.80 -8.70
C VAL A 62 -12.30 -1.42 -8.30
N SER A 63 -12.81 -1.13 -7.11
CA SER A 63 -14.06 -1.66 -6.59
C SER A 63 -14.76 -0.63 -5.72
N GLY A 64 -15.73 0.09 -6.30
CA GLY A 64 -16.47 1.13 -5.59
C GLY A 64 -15.57 2.31 -5.18
N ASP A 65 -15.38 2.46 -3.88
CA ASP A 65 -14.54 3.47 -3.24
C ASP A 65 -13.09 3.00 -2.95
N SER A 66 -12.80 1.74 -3.29
CA SER A 66 -11.56 1.07 -2.92
C SER A 66 -10.75 0.60 -4.12
N ILE A 67 -9.42 0.62 -3.99
CA ILE A 67 -8.48 0.01 -4.93
C ILE A 67 -7.72 -1.09 -4.20
N THR A 68 -7.70 -2.29 -4.78
CA THR A 68 -6.85 -3.37 -4.29
C THR A 68 -5.70 -3.64 -5.24
N TYR A 69 -4.53 -3.95 -4.70
CA TYR A 69 -3.36 -4.32 -5.50
C TYR A 69 -2.44 -5.27 -4.75
N GLU A 70 -1.49 -5.86 -5.48
CA GLU A 70 -0.49 -6.75 -4.93
C GLU A 70 0.92 -6.28 -5.27
N ALA A 71 1.88 -6.65 -4.43
CA ALA A 71 3.29 -6.42 -4.71
C ALA A 71 4.17 -7.48 -4.07
N GLY A 72 5.20 -7.88 -4.81
CA GLY A 72 6.20 -8.84 -4.37
C GLY A 72 6.26 -10.11 -5.22
N PRO A 73 7.18 -11.02 -4.88
CA PRO A 73 8.01 -11.00 -3.67
C PRO A 73 9.10 -9.91 -3.66
N PHE A 74 9.41 -9.33 -2.49
CA PHE A 74 10.54 -8.39 -2.28
C PHE A 74 11.12 -8.47 -0.85
N ALA A 75 12.31 -7.91 -0.63
CA ALA A 75 12.94 -7.90 0.70
C ALA A 75 12.19 -6.99 1.69
N SER A 76 11.81 -7.52 2.85
CA SER A 76 10.99 -6.76 3.81
C SER A 76 11.78 -5.66 4.52
N ALA A 77 11.23 -4.45 4.52
CA ALA A 77 11.72 -3.33 5.33
C ALA A 77 11.39 -3.50 6.84
N VAL A 78 10.38 -4.30 7.19
CA VAL A 78 9.90 -4.48 8.57
C VAL A 78 10.57 -5.68 9.25
N ARG A 79 10.82 -6.76 8.50
CA ARG A 79 11.49 -7.96 9.03
C ARG A 79 12.77 -8.24 8.25
N LYS A 80 13.91 -7.87 8.84
CA LYS A 80 15.24 -8.03 8.22
C LYS A 80 15.47 -9.49 7.79
N GLY A 81 15.99 -9.66 6.57
CA GLY A 81 16.33 -10.98 6.01
C GLY A 81 15.14 -11.80 5.49
N MET A 82 13.90 -11.30 5.59
CA MET A 82 12.72 -12.01 5.10
C MET A 82 12.22 -11.45 3.77
N THR A 83 11.70 -12.33 2.93
CA THR A 83 10.98 -11.98 1.70
C THR A 83 9.48 -11.89 1.99
N VAL A 84 8.81 -10.89 1.44
CA VAL A 84 7.39 -10.60 1.66
C VAL A 84 6.65 -10.36 0.36
N SER A 85 5.39 -10.82 0.32
CA SER A 85 4.40 -10.41 -0.68
C SER A 85 3.22 -9.74 0.03
N ASN A 86 2.78 -8.61 -0.51
CA ASN A 86 1.71 -7.80 0.05
C ASN A 86 0.47 -7.86 -0.83
N ARG A 87 -0.70 -7.94 -0.19
CA ARG A 87 -1.97 -7.51 -0.77
C ARG A 87 -2.44 -6.28 -0.02
N VAL A 88 -2.78 -5.23 -0.76
CA VAL A 88 -3.13 -3.93 -0.21
C VAL A 88 -4.53 -3.54 -0.68
N ALA A 89 -5.30 -2.92 0.20
CA ALA A 89 -6.55 -2.25 -0.14
C ALA A 89 -6.43 -0.79 0.34
N VAL A 90 -6.79 0.14 -0.52
CA VAL A 90 -6.73 1.58 -0.24
C VAL A 90 -8.01 2.29 -0.63
N THR A 91 -8.35 3.33 0.10
CA THR A 91 -9.39 4.30 -0.23
C THR A 91 -8.80 5.71 -0.22
N LEU A 92 -9.53 6.66 -0.79
CA LEU A 92 -9.19 8.08 -0.73
C LEU A 92 -10.10 8.74 0.31
N LEU A 93 -9.52 9.23 1.41
CA LEU A 93 -10.22 9.90 2.50
C LEU A 93 -9.60 11.28 2.71
N ASP A 94 -10.41 12.34 2.58
CA ASP A 94 -9.98 13.73 2.76
C ASP A 94 -8.71 14.10 1.94
N GLY A 95 -8.61 13.55 0.72
CA GLY A 95 -7.46 13.75 -0.17
C GLY A 95 -6.21 12.92 0.17
N ASN A 96 -6.28 12.04 1.18
CA ASN A 96 -5.21 11.15 1.59
C ASN A 96 -5.49 9.70 1.19
N VAL A 97 -4.44 8.96 0.84
CA VAL A 97 -4.53 7.52 0.64
C VAL A 97 -4.48 6.85 2.02
N VAL A 98 -5.52 6.12 2.38
CA VAL A 98 -5.55 5.33 3.61
C VAL A 98 -5.89 3.89 3.28
N GLY A 99 -5.44 2.94 4.10
CA GLY A 99 -5.71 1.54 3.79
C GLY A 99 -5.04 0.53 4.71
N ASN A 100 -5.13 -0.72 4.29
CA ASN A 100 -4.58 -1.86 5.01
C ASN A 100 -3.70 -2.73 4.10
N VAL A 101 -2.67 -3.30 4.70
CA VAL A 101 -1.73 -4.21 4.03
C VAL A 101 -1.80 -5.55 4.72
N ARG A 102 -2.05 -6.62 3.96
CA ARG A 102 -1.83 -8.00 4.37
C ARG A 102 -0.49 -8.46 3.83
N ALA A 103 0.51 -8.52 4.71
CA ALA A 103 1.86 -8.97 4.39
C ALA A 103 2.00 -10.47 4.67
N ARG A 104 2.36 -11.24 3.65
CA ARG A 104 2.70 -12.66 3.75
C ARG A 104 4.21 -12.83 3.64
N TYR A 105 4.83 -13.32 4.71
CA TYR A 105 6.26 -13.57 4.76
C TYR A 105 6.58 -15.01 4.42
N GLN A 106 7.50 -15.19 3.48
CA GLN A 106 8.08 -16.49 3.15
C GLN A 106 9.02 -16.91 4.28
N THR A 107 8.82 -18.10 4.83
CA THR A 107 9.71 -18.69 5.84
C THR A 107 10.12 -20.09 5.43
N GLN A 108 11.12 -20.67 6.11
CA GLN A 108 11.46 -22.09 5.91
C GLN A 108 10.37 -23.05 6.44
N GLY A 109 9.42 -22.55 7.25
CA GLY A 109 8.26 -23.27 7.74
C GLY A 109 6.95 -22.68 7.22
N ALA A 110 5.89 -22.67 8.04
CA ALA A 110 4.62 -22.08 7.64
C ALA A 110 4.76 -20.57 7.33
N ASP A 111 4.12 -20.12 6.26
CA ASP A 111 4.01 -18.70 5.95
C ASP A 111 3.41 -17.93 7.13
N THR A 112 3.97 -16.77 7.45
CA THR A 112 3.39 -15.89 8.47
C THR A 112 2.70 -14.71 7.84
N VAL A 113 1.48 -14.41 8.30
CA VAL A 113 0.71 -13.25 7.85
C VAL A 113 0.74 -12.18 8.93
N ARG A 114 0.98 -10.93 8.53
CA ARG A 114 0.82 -9.76 9.40
C ARG A 114 -0.04 -8.71 8.70
N GLN A 115 -0.79 -7.95 9.48
CA GLN A 115 -1.54 -6.81 8.98
C GLN A 115 -0.88 -5.50 9.41
N PHE A 116 -1.04 -4.49 8.57
CA PHE A 116 -0.59 -3.13 8.81
C PHE A 116 -1.66 -2.15 8.32
N ARG A 117 -1.64 -0.94 8.87
CA ARG A 117 -2.36 0.21 8.31
C ARG A 117 -1.39 1.08 7.50
N ILE A 118 -1.91 1.79 6.52
CA ILE A 118 -1.15 2.82 5.80
C ILE A 118 -1.90 4.14 5.78
N ALA A 119 -1.12 5.21 5.79
CA ALA A 119 -1.59 6.57 5.53
C ALA A 119 -0.59 7.28 4.62
N GLY A 120 -1.08 7.86 3.55
CA GLY A 120 -0.31 8.46 2.48
C GLY A 120 -0.79 9.87 2.15
N THR A 121 0.15 10.81 2.12
CA THR A 121 -0.09 12.18 1.67
C THR A 121 0.56 12.39 0.30
N ARG A 122 0.05 13.34 -0.49
CA ARG A 122 0.69 13.70 -1.76
C ARG A 122 2.15 14.10 -1.52
N ALA A 123 3.06 13.57 -2.33
CA ALA A 123 4.43 14.05 -2.35
C ALA A 123 4.48 15.41 -3.06
N GLN A 124 5.21 16.36 -2.46
CA GLN A 124 5.48 17.67 -3.07
C GLN A 124 6.41 17.55 -4.28
#